data_AF-A0A1F6VI25-F1
#
_entry.id   AF-A0A1F6VI25-F1
#
_cell.length_a   1.000
_cell.length_b   1.000
_cell.length_c   1.000
_cell.angle_alpha   90.00
_cell.angle_beta   90.00
_cell.angle_gamma   90.00
#
_symmetry.space_group_name_H-M   'P 1'
#
loop_
_entity.id
_entity.type
_entity.pdbx_description
1 polymer ?
#
loop_
_entity_poly.entity_id
_entity_poly.type
_entity_poly.pdbx_seq_one_letter_code
_entity_poly.pdbx_strand_id
1 'polypeptide(L)'
;MKKQELIMALIFIVGVILGIILGNNLSSSTKEGEKQAGLRELEIALEEKEAEAFHANRDLEKVKKDLQKASDDLDFIEDFLRPKVSLKGSLEAVNFEKYMVRKEKLAILKDRSEADRMKKSWALEKFNAGKYVKIDPFEIREENAYCLRRVILFLRDLGDAFHAKFKKNIWLTSMLRDSKYNKKERRRNNNVTENSPHQTGAAIDLKKGEIYGKYTRRYGSKEMKWLREYFLKYERAGLIQATEEHLQPNFHIMVFGNYKKLD
;
A
#
# COMPACT_ATOMS: atom_id res chain seq x y z
N MET A 1 -36.09 1.75 12.07
CA MET A 1 -36.85 2.53 13.05
C MET A 1 -36.11 3.81 13.35
N LYS A 2 -36.72 4.97 13.09
CA LYS A 2 -36.10 6.28 13.38
C LYS A 2 -36.05 6.47 14.90
N LYS A 3 -35.01 7.13 15.43
CA LYS A 3 -34.83 7.38 16.89
C LYS A 3 -36.09 7.91 17.59
N GLN A 4 -36.92 8.69 16.87
CA GLN A 4 -38.21 9.18 17.35
C GLN A 4 -39.26 8.08 17.59
N GLU A 5 -39.30 7.02 16.78
CA GLU A 5 -40.25 5.91 16.95
C GLU A 5 -39.96 5.08 18.21
N LEU A 6 -38.68 4.92 18.56
CA LEU A 6 -38.27 4.21 19.77
C LEU A 6 -38.59 5.01 21.04
N ILE A 7 -38.38 6.33 21.01
CA ILE A 7 -38.72 7.24 22.12
C ILE A 7 -40.24 7.25 22.33
N MET A 8 -41.04 7.36 21.26
CA MET A 8 -42.50 7.34 21.36
C MET A 8 -43.04 6.00 21.88
N ALA A 9 -42.43 4.88 21.50
CA ALA A 9 -42.79 3.56 22.03
C ALA A 9 -42.48 3.45 23.54
N LEU A 10 -41.35 4.01 23.99
CA LEU A 10 -40.96 3.96 25.40
C LEU A 10 -41.89 4.83 26.27
N ILE A 11 -42.22 6.04 25.81
CA ILE A 11 -43.18 6.93 26.48
C ILE A 11 -44.54 6.26 26.61
N PHE A 12 -45.00 5.56 25.55
CA PHE A 12 -46.27 4.84 25.58
C PHE A 12 -46.27 3.70 26.61
N ILE A 13 -45.21 2.90 26.66
CA ILE A 13 -45.08 1.79 27.62
C ILE A 13 -45.06 2.31 29.06
N VAL A 14 -44.27 3.36 29.33
CA VAL A 14 -44.19 3.97 30.65
C VAL A 14 -45.55 4.55 31.07
N GLY A 15 -46.25 5.25 30.16
CA GLY A 15 -47.59 5.78 30.40
C GLY A 15 -48.64 4.71 30.72
N VAL A 16 -48.59 3.57 30.02
CA VAL A 16 -49.49 2.42 30.28
C VAL A 16 -49.22 1.80 31.65
N ILE A 17 -47.95 1.61 32.01
CA ILE A 17 -47.56 1.06 33.32
C ILE A 17 -48.01 1.99 34.46
N LEU A 18 -47.80 3.30 34.30
CA LEU A 18 -48.27 4.33 35.23
C LEU A 18 -49.80 4.31 35.40
N GLY A 19 -50.55 4.22 34.30
CA GLY A 19 -52.02 4.15 34.32
C GLY A 19 -52.55 2.92 35.07
N ILE A 20 -51.90 1.77 34.90
CA ILE A 20 -52.25 0.53 35.62
C ILE A 20 -51.95 0.64 37.11
N ILE A 21 -50.81 1.26 37.47
CA ILE A 21 -50.45 1.51 38.87
C ILE A 21 -51.39 2.52 39.53
N LEU A 22 -51.89 3.51 38.78
CA LEU A 22 -52.83 4.54 39.27
C LEU A 22 -54.27 4.04 39.41
N GLY A 23 -54.74 3.12 38.58
CA GLY A 23 -56.13 2.63 38.57
C GLY A 23 -56.54 1.70 39.71
N ASN A 24 -55.58 1.07 40.41
CA ASN A 24 -55.85 0.13 41.50
C ASN A 24 -55.30 0.65 42.84
N ASN A 25 -56.06 1.48 43.57
CA ASN A 25 -56.12 1.48 45.06
C ASN A 25 -56.91 2.68 45.61
N LEU A 26 -58.08 2.41 46.21
CA LEU A 26 -58.76 3.28 47.16
C LEU A 26 -58.44 2.79 48.60
N SER A 27 -57.50 3.45 49.30
CA SER A 27 -57.65 3.86 50.72
C SER A 27 -56.40 4.59 51.27
N SER A 28 -56.67 5.73 51.91
CA SER A 28 -55.93 6.45 52.96
C SER A 28 -54.51 6.99 52.66
N SER A 29 -54.46 8.33 52.66
CA SER A 29 -53.37 9.33 52.56
C SER A 29 -51.90 8.97 52.80
N THR A 30 -51.56 7.87 53.47
CA THR A 30 -50.16 7.42 53.64
C THR A 30 -49.63 6.67 52.41
N LYS A 31 -50.46 5.85 51.75
CA LYS A 31 -50.09 5.15 50.51
C LYS A 31 -49.93 6.09 49.31
N GLU A 32 -50.63 7.21 49.33
CA GLU A 32 -50.58 8.21 48.26
C GLU A 32 -49.29 9.05 48.33
N GLY A 33 -48.81 9.35 49.54
CA GLY A 33 -47.51 9.97 49.76
C GLY A 33 -46.34 9.07 49.36
N GLU A 34 -46.40 7.77 49.69
CA GLU A 34 -45.39 6.78 49.25
C GLU A 34 -45.37 6.62 47.72
N LYS A 35 -46.55 6.63 47.09
CA LYS A 35 -46.68 6.58 45.63
C LYS A 35 -46.14 7.83 44.95
N GLN A 36 -46.41 9.02 45.51
CA GLN A 36 -45.83 10.27 45.02
C GLN A 36 -44.31 10.34 45.22
N ALA A 37 -43.78 9.80 46.31
CA ALA A 37 -42.34 9.68 46.52
C ALA A 37 -41.67 8.74 45.49
N GLY A 38 -42.24 7.56 45.27
CA GLY A 38 -41.74 6.62 44.26
C GLY A 38 -41.84 7.14 42.82
N LEU A 39 -42.88 7.94 42.51
CA LEU A 39 -42.98 8.64 41.22
C LEU A 39 -41.87 9.67 41.02
N ARG A 40 -41.58 10.45 42.06
CA ARG A 40 -40.52 11.45 42.02
C ARG A 40 -39.13 10.83 41.88
N GLU A 41 -38.88 9.69 42.52
CA GLU A 41 -37.63 8.93 42.33
C GLU A 41 -37.48 8.40 40.90
N LEU A 42 -38.58 7.94 40.28
CA LEU A 42 -38.57 7.50 38.89
C LEU A 42 -38.37 8.65 37.90
N GLU A 43 -38.95 9.82 38.16
CA GLU A 43 -38.73 11.04 37.35
C GLU A 43 -37.25 11.46 37.39
N ILE A 44 -36.64 11.48 38.57
CA ILE A 44 -35.21 11.80 38.74
C ILE A 44 -34.34 10.77 37.99
N ALA A 45 -34.62 9.48 38.15
CA ALA A 45 -33.88 8.43 37.45
C ALA A 45 -34.03 8.51 35.92
N LEU A 46 -35.20 8.95 35.43
CA LEU A 46 -35.43 9.15 34.00
C LEU A 46 -34.64 10.36 33.49
N GLU A 47 -34.66 11.49 34.20
CA GLU A 47 -33.86 12.68 33.86
C GLU A 47 -32.36 12.37 33.81
N GLU A 48 -31.85 11.59 34.78
CA GLU A 48 -30.46 11.14 34.80
C GLU A 48 -30.13 10.28 33.57
N LYS A 49 -31.03 9.35 33.19
CA LYS A 49 -30.83 8.50 32.02
C LYS A 49 -30.93 9.27 30.70
N GLU A 50 -31.79 10.27 30.62
CA GLU A 50 -31.88 11.15 29.45
C GLU A 50 -30.61 12.00 29.31
N ALA A 51 -30.06 12.51 30.42
CA ALA A 51 -28.80 13.24 30.44
C ALA A 51 -27.62 12.36 30.00
N GLU A 52 -27.52 11.13 30.52
CA GLU A 52 -26.53 10.13 30.09
C GLU A 52 -26.63 9.85 28.58
N ALA A 53 -27.85 9.63 28.07
CA ALA A 53 -28.10 9.38 26.65
C ALA A 53 -27.73 10.59 25.77
N PHE A 54 -27.97 11.81 26.25
CA PHE A 54 -27.58 13.04 25.57
C PHE A 54 -26.05 13.15 25.47
N HIS A 55 -25.33 12.91 26.57
CA HIS A 55 -23.86 12.91 26.58
C HIS A 55 -23.28 11.84 25.65
N ALA A 56 -23.78 10.60 25.72
CA ALA A 56 -23.35 9.52 24.84
C ALA A 56 -23.58 9.86 23.36
N ASN A 57 -24.71 10.51 23.03
CA ASN A 57 -25.02 10.90 21.65
C ASN A 57 -24.09 12.02 21.15
N ARG A 58 -23.71 12.96 22.01
CA ARG A 58 -22.72 14.00 21.68
C ARG A 58 -21.34 13.39 21.41
N ASP A 59 -20.92 12.43 22.22
CA ASP A 59 -19.63 11.76 22.07
C ASP A 59 -19.60 10.91 20.79
N LEU A 60 -20.71 10.26 20.44
CA LEU A 60 -20.85 9.52 19.17
C LEU A 60 -20.68 10.44 17.95
N GLU A 61 -21.29 11.62 17.95
CA GLU A 61 -21.14 12.59 16.85
C GLU A 61 -19.72 13.11 16.72
N LYS A 62 -19.02 13.29 17.85
CA LYS A 62 -17.59 13.62 17.84
C LYS A 62 -16.76 12.51 17.19
N VAL A 63 -16.99 11.25 17.59
CA VAL A 63 -16.29 10.08 17.01
C VAL A 63 -16.54 9.97 15.50
N LYS A 64 -17.78 10.17 15.03
CA LYS A 64 -18.08 10.16 13.59
C LYS A 64 -17.31 11.22 12.82
N LYS A 65 -17.23 12.44 13.37
CA LYS A 65 -16.48 13.53 12.75
C LYS A 65 -14.98 13.23 12.69
N ASP A 66 -14.42 12.68 13.76
CA ASP A 66 -13.01 12.27 13.81
C ASP A 66 -12.73 11.13 12.81
N LEU A 67 -13.67 10.19 12.66
CA LEU A 67 -13.57 9.08 11.70
C LEU A 67 -13.65 9.58 10.25
N GLN A 68 -14.55 10.53 9.95
CA GLN A 68 -14.63 11.14 8.63
C GLN A 68 -13.34 11.88 8.28
N LYS A 69 -12.81 12.67 9.22
CA LYS A 69 -11.53 13.35 9.03
C LYS A 69 -10.38 12.36 8.77
N ALA A 70 -10.33 11.27 9.53
CA ALA A 70 -9.33 10.22 9.31
C ALA A 70 -9.49 9.53 7.94
N SER A 71 -10.73 9.36 7.46
CA SER A 71 -11.01 8.87 6.11
C SER A 71 -10.51 9.84 5.04
N ASP A 72 -10.80 11.14 5.19
CA ASP A 72 -10.37 12.18 4.25
C ASP A 72 -8.84 12.30 4.22
N ASP A 73 -8.18 12.21 5.38
CA ASP A 73 -6.71 12.18 5.50
C ASP A 73 -6.12 10.93 4.83
N LEU A 74 -6.80 9.77 4.92
CA LEU A 74 -6.40 8.54 4.22
C LEU A 74 -6.53 8.67 2.71
N ASP A 75 -7.62 9.26 2.20
CA ASP A 75 -7.82 9.51 0.78
C ASP A 75 -6.77 10.48 0.23
N PHE A 76 -6.45 11.53 0.99
CA PHE A 76 -5.37 12.46 0.65
C PHE A 76 -3.99 11.78 0.63
N ILE A 77 -3.70 10.93 1.62
CA ILE A 77 -2.47 10.14 1.64
C ILE A 77 -2.45 9.17 0.46
N GLU A 78 -3.57 8.55 0.12
CA GLU A 78 -3.66 7.62 -1.00
C GLU A 78 -3.43 8.35 -2.33
N ASP A 79 -3.96 9.56 -2.52
CA ASP A 79 -3.72 10.40 -3.70
C ASP A 79 -2.28 10.94 -3.76
N PHE A 80 -1.72 11.38 -2.63
CA PHE A 80 -0.31 11.77 -2.52
C PHE A 80 0.64 10.61 -2.81
N LEU A 81 0.21 9.39 -2.47
CA LEU A 81 0.92 8.14 -2.74
C LEU A 81 0.47 7.47 -4.04
N ARG A 82 -0.35 8.11 -4.89
CA ARG A 82 -0.57 7.56 -6.24
C ARG A 82 0.71 7.72 -7.04
N PRO A 83 1.17 6.68 -7.74
CA PRO A 83 2.32 6.81 -8.63
C PRO A 83 2.02 7.88 -9.67
N LYS A 84 2.79 8.98 -9.66
CA LYS A 84 2.80 9.95 -10.76
C LYS A 84 3.42 9.28 -11.97
N VAL A 85 2.56 8.72 -12.81
CA VAL A 85 2.90 8.14 -14.11
C VAL A 85 3.66 9.17 -14.94
N SER A 86 4.97 9.03 -15.02
CA SER A 86 5.81 10.03 -15.69
C SER A 86 7.15 9.51 -16.18
N LEU A 87 7.59 8.34 -15.72
CA LEU A 87 8.97 7.84 -15.88
C LEU A 87 10.04 8.81 -15.37
N LYS A 88 9.68 9.88 -14.67
CA LYS A 88 10.66 10.84 -14.14
C LYS A 88 11.03 10.42 -12.73
N GLY A 89 12.32 10.36 -12.46
CA GLY A 89 12.83 10.22 -11.10
C GLY A 89 12.44 11.46 -10.30
N SER A 90 11.60 11.29 -9.29
CA SER A 90 11.17 12.36 -8.40
C SER A 90 11.22 11.89 -6.95
N LEU A 91 11.25 12.84 -6.01
CA LEU A 91 11.23 12.50 -4.58
C LEU A 91 9.96 11.72 -4.21
N GLU A 92 8.84 12.04 -4.88
CA GLU A 92 7.57 11.34 -4.74
C GLU A 92 7.64 9.90 -5.23
N ALA A 93 8.27 9.63 -6.38
CA ALA A 93 8.47 8.26 -6.86
C ALA A 93 9.26 7.41 -5.86
N VAL A 94 10.35 7.97 -5.32
CA VAL A 94 11.17 7.31 -4.28
C VAL A 94 10.36 7.07 -2.99
N ASN A 95 9.54 8.04 -2.58
CA ASN A 95 8.70 7.90 -1.39
C ASN A 95 7.58 6.86 -1.60
N PHE A 96 7.04 6.79 -2.81
CA PHE A 96 6.05 5.79 -3.18
C PHE A 96 6.63 4.38 -3.14
N GLU A 97 7.82 4.17 -3.69
CA GLU A 97 8.53 2.88 -3.59
C GLU A 97 8.73 2.46 -2.12
N LYS A 98 9.19 3.38 -1.26
CA LYS A 98 9.31 3.13 0.20
C LYS A 98 7.98 2.78 0.84
N TYR A 99 6.90 3.44 0.43
CA TYR A 99 5.55 3.10 0.88
C TYR A 99 5.16 1.68 0.43
N MET A 100 5.40 1.32 -0.83
CA MET A 100 5.09 -0.01 -1.36
C MET A 100 5.88 -1.12 -0.65
N VAL A 101 7.17 -0.89 -0.35
CA VAL A 101 7.98 -1.81 0.48
C VAL A 101 7.30 -2.09 1.82
N ARG A 102 6.78 -1.05 2.50
CA ARG A 102 6.07 -1.19 3.78
C ARG A 102 4.69 -1.84 3.62
N LYS A 103 3.90 -1.39 2.65
CA LYS A 103 2.54 -1.87 2.37
C LYS A 103 2.54 -3.38 2.09
N GLU A 104 3.48 -3.82 1.27
CA GLU A 104 3.62 -5.23 0.90
C GLU A 104 4.45 -6.05 1.91
N LYS A 105 4.91 -5.42 3.01
CA LYS A 105 5.72 -6.05 4.07
C LYS A 105 6.95 -6.77 3.51
N LEU A 106 7.61 -6.16 2.53
CA LEU A 106 8.79 -6.77 1.90
C LEU A 106 9.97 -6.76 2.86
N ALA A 107 10.62 -7.91 3.01
CA ALA A 107 11.85 -8.01 3.79
C ALA A 107 12.97 -7.22 3.12
N ILE A 108 13.64 -6.36 3.89
CA ILE A 108 14.79 -5.57 3.43
C ILE A 108 16.05 -6.28 3.88
N LEU A 109 16.89 -6.67 2.92
CA LEU A 109 18.16 -7.32 3.20
C LEU A 109 19.14 -6.36 3.87
N LYS A 110 19.45 -6.65 5.13
CA LYS A 110 20.47 -5.93 5.90
C LYS A 110 21.88 -6.45 5.60
N ASP A 111 22.02 -7.73 5.27
CA ASP A 111 23.29 -8.35 4.95
C ASP A 111 23.14 -9.61 4.09
N ARG A 112 24.28 -10.22 3.77
CA ARG A 112 24.33 -11.42 2.93
C ARG A 112 23.82 -12.68 3.63
N SER A 113 23.92 -12.77 4.96
CA SER A 113 23.35 -13.90 5.71
C SER A 113 21.83 -13.91 5.62
N GLU A 114 21.21 -12.73 5.62
CA GLU A 114 19.77 -12.58 5.40
C GLU A 114 19.38 -12.92 3.96
N ALA A 115 20.21 -12.54 2.99
CA ALA A 115 20.00 -12.91 1.59
C ALA A 115 19.99 -14.44 1.43
N ASP A 116 20.92 -15.14 2.08
CA ASP A 116 20.98 -16.59 2.04
C ASP A 116 19.79 -17.26 2.75
N ARG A 117 19.27 -16.66 3.84
CA ARG A 117 18.03 -17.11 4.47
C ARG A 117 16.83 -16.95 3.53
N MET A 118 16.68 -15.81 2.88
CA MET A 118 15.57 -15.55 1.94
C MET A 118 15.64 -16.42 0.67
N LYS A 119 16.86 -16.73 0.20
CA LYS A 119 17.07 -17.70 -0.89
C LYS A 119 16.63 -19.11 -0.47
N LYS A 120 16.98 -19.54 0.75
CA LYS A 120 16.59 -20.84 1.30
C LYS A 120 15.08 -20.95 1.58
N SER A 121 14.44 -19.86 1.96
CA SER A 121 13.00 -19.82 2.22
C SER A 121 12.15 -19.67 0.96
N TRP A 122 12.74 -19.74 -0.24
CA TRP A 122 12.08 -19.53 -1.54
C TRP A 122 11.38 -18.18 -1.69
N ALA A 123 11.71 -17.20 -0.83
CA ALA A 123 11.21 -15.84 -0.97
C ALA A 123 11.87 -15.14 -2.17
N LEU A 124 13.12 -15.49 -2.47
CA LEU A 124 13.86 -15.03 -3.64
C LEU A 124 14.23 -16.21 -4.53
N GLU A 125 14.01 -16.05 -5.83
CA GLU A 125 14.38 -17.02 -6.85
C GLU A 125 15.58 -16.52 -7.65
N LYS A 126 16.45 -17.47 -8.06
CA LYS A 126 17.55 -17.15 -8.98
C LYS A 126 16.95 -16.79 -10.33
N PHE A 127 17.28 -15.61 -10.84
CA PHE A 127 16.97 -15.25 -12.21
C PHE A 127 18.00 -15.87 -13.14
N ASN A 128 17.56 -16.86 -13.91
CA ASN A 128 18.36 -17.44 -14.98
C ASN A 128 18.08 -16.65 -16.25
N ALA A 129 19.13 -16.09 -16.87
CA ALA A 129 19.00 -15.33 -18.11
C ALA A 129 18.24 -16.15 -19.16
N GLY A 130 17.12 -15.58 -19.63
CA GLY A 130 16.23 -16.25 -20.57
C GLY A 130 16.66 -16.06 -22.02
N LYS A 131 15.75 -16.41 -22.93
CA LYS A 131 15.98 -16.24 -24.37
C LYS A 131 16.16 -14.77 -24.76
N TYR A 132 15.31 -13.88 -24.23
CA TYR A 132 15.23 -12.47 -24.64
C TYR A 132 15.57 -11.44 -23.55
N VAL A 133 15.88 -11.90 -22.34
CA VAL A 133 16.43 -11.08 -21.27
C VAL A 133 17.79 -11.62 -20.90
N LYS A 134 18.81 -10.76 -20.95
CA LYS A 134 20.20 -11.08 -20.64
C LYS A 134 20.64 -10.36 -19.38
N ILE A 135 21.63 -10.93 -18.72
CA ILE A 135 22.31 -10.31 -17.56
C ILE A 135 23.59 -9.66 -18.08
N ASP A 136 23.85 -8.41 -17.69
CA ASP A 136 25.15 -7.78 -17.87
C ASP A 136 26.17 -8.42 -16.90
N PRO A 137 27.15 -9.20 -17.40
CA PRO A 137 28.10 -9.91 -16.54
C PRO A 137 29.10 -8.97 -15.86
N PHE A 138 29.21 -7.70 -16.30
CA PHE A 138 30.11 -6.73 -15.68
C PHE A 138 29.47 -6.01 -14.49
N GLU A 139 28.13 -5.93 -14.45
CA GLU A 139 27.38 -5.19 -13.43
C GLU A 139 26.72 -6.13 -12.40
N ILE A 140 26.23 -7.29 -12.84
CA ILE A 140 25.55 -8.26 -11.97
C ILE A 140 26.43 -9.50 -11.81
N ARG A 141 26.88 -9.72 -10.59
CA ARG A 141 27.50 -10.98 -10.19
C ARG A 141 26.45 -12.06 -9.97
N GLU A 142 26.82 -13.32 -10.18
CA GLU A 142 25.91 -14.46 -10.08
C GLU A 142 25.20 -14.53 -8.71
N GLU A 143 25.89 -14.20 -7.62
CA GLU A 143 25.29 -14.20 -6.28
C GLU A 143 24.15 -13.19 -6.07
N ASN A 144 24.06 -12.19 -6.95
CA ASN A 144 23.10 -11.08 -6.92
C ASN A 144 21.99 -11.24 -7.97
N ALA A 145 22.06 -12.26 -8.83
CA ALA A 145 21.05 -12.58 -9.82
C ALA A 145 19.83 -13.27 -9.19
N TYR A 146 19.23 -12.63 -8.19
CA TYR A 146 18.05 -13.10 -7.46
C TYR A 146 17.01 -11.99 -7.40
N CYS A 147 15.73 -12.37 -7.39
CA CYS A 147 14.61 -11.43 -7.23
C CYS A 147 13.36 -12.17 -6.78
N LEU A 148 12.29 -11.41 -6.48
CA LEU A 148 10.97 -11.99 -6.24
C LEU A 148 10.44 -12.64 -7.53
N ARG A 149 9.69 -13.74 -7.41
CA ARG A 149 9.09 -14.47 -8.55
C ARG A 149 8.35 -13.56 -9.54
N ARG A 150 7.59 -12.58 -9.03
CA ARG A 150 6.85 -11.61 -9.85
C ARG A 150 7.74 -10.76 -10.76
N VAL A 151 8.96 -10.46 -10.34
CA VAL A 151 9.96 -9.77 -11.17
C VAL A 151 10.41 -10.67 -12.33
N ILE A 152 10.59 -11.97 -12.09
CA ILE A 152 10.92 -12.95 -13.14
C ILE A 152 9.79 -13.01 -14.19
N LEU A 153 8.53 -13.01 -13.74
CA LEU A 153 7.37 -12.99 -14.65
C LEU A 153 7.36 -11.71 -15.50
N PHE A 154 7.50 -10.54 -14.86
CA PHE A 154 7.59 -9.26 -15.56
C PHE A 154 8.69 -9.23 -16.61
N LEU A 155 9.89 -9.68 -16.25
CA LEU A 155 11.03 -9.72 -17.16
C LEU A 155 10.79 -10.61 -18.37
N ARG A 156 10.18 -11.77 -18.17
CA ARG A 156 9.83 -12.67 -19.26
C ARG A 156 8.84 -12.02 -20.23
N ASP A 157 7.78 -11.44 -19.70
CA ASP A 157 6.75 -10.78 -20.52
C ASP A 157 7.30 -9.57 -21.27
N LEU A 158 8.13 -8.74 -20.62
CA LEU A 158 8.83 -7.63 -21.25
C LEU A 158 9.78 -8.11 -22.35
N GLY A 159 10.59 -9.13 -22.07
CA GLY A 159 11.55 -9.69 -23.02
C GLY A 159 10.87 -10.28 -24.24
N ASP A 160 9.82 -11.06 -24.05
CA ASP A 160 9.02 -11.65 -25.13
C ASP A 160 8.39 -10.55 -26.00
N ALA A 161 7.75 -9.55 -25.39
CA ALA A 161 7.10 -8.45 -26.10
C ALA A 161 8.12 -7.57 -26.87
N PHE A 162 9.25 -7.22 -26.24
CA PHE A 162 10.29 -6.41 -26.86
C PHE A 162 10.95 -7.14 -28.03
N HIS A 163 11.31 -8.42 -27.83
CA HIS A 163 11.90 -9.22 -28.90
C HIS A 163 10.91 -9.48 -30.03
N ALA A 164 9.63 -9.75 -29.75
CA ALA A 164 8.63 -9.94 -30.79
C ALA A 164 8.60 -8.76 -31.77
N LYS A 165 8.71 -7.52 -31.23
CA LYS A 165 8.65 -6.27 -31.99
C LYS A 165 9.96 -5.86 -32.67
N PHE A 166 11.10 -6.00 -31.99
CA PHE A 166 12.37 -5.44 -32.45
C PHE A 166 13.46 -6.47 -32.76
N LYS A 167 13.23 -7.75 -32.45
CA LYS A 167 14.22 -8.84 -32.56
C LYS A 167 15.51 -8.54 -31.78
N LYS A 168 15.37 -7.86 -30.64
CA LYS A 168 16.45 -7.44 -29.72
C LYS A 168 16.20 -7.97 -28.32
N ASN A 169 17.26 -8.02 -27.51
CA ASN A 169 17.19 -8.48 -26.12
C ASN A 169 17.18 -7.30 -25.14
N ILE A 170 16.53 -7.48 -24.00
CA ILE A 170 16.64 -6.59 -22.84
C ILE A 170 17.84 -7.00 -21.98
N TRP A 171 18.55 -6.03 -21.42
CA TRP A 171 19.73 -6.26 -20.59
C TRP A 171 19.53 -5.75 -19.17
N LEU A 172 19.68 -6.64 -18.20
CA LEU A 172 19.67 -6.34 -16.77
C LEU A 172 21.04 -5.85 -16.32
N THR A 173 21.06 -4.70 -15.65
CA THR A 173 22.28 -4.14 -15.04
C THR A 173 22.23 -4.13 -13.51
N SER A 174 21.04 -4.27 -12.91
CA SER A 174 20.95 -4.46 -11.47
C SER A 174 19.72 -5.24 -11.04
N MET A 175 19.83 -5.97 -9.93
CA MET A 175 18.78 -6.78 -9.31
C MET A 175 18.90 -6.71 -7.78
N LEU A 176 19.09 -7.84 -7.08
CA LEU A 176 19.30 -7.85 -5.64
C LEU A 176 20.59 -7.12 -5.27
N ARG A 177 20.50 -6.15 -4.36
CA ARG A 177 21.66 -5.50 -3.76
C ARG A 177 21.70 -5.82 -2.27
N ASP A 178 22.85 -6.25 -1.77
CA ASP A 178 23.08 -6.32 -0.33
C ASP A 178 23.59 -4.96 0.22
N SER A 179 23.59 -4.82 1.54
CA SER A 179 24.07 -3.58 2.18
C SER A 179 25.55 -3.28 1.90
N LYS A 180 26.38 -4.30 1.64
CA LYS A 180 27.81 -4.12 1.30
C LYS A 180 27.97 -3.58 -0.11
N TYR A 181 27.13 -4.02 -1.05
CA TYR A 181 27.01 -3.48 -2.40
C TYR A 181 26.56 -2.02 -2.32
N ASN A 182 25.51 -1.72 -1.54
CA ASN A 182 25.06 -0.34 -1.34
C ASN A 182 26.13 0.54 -0.68
N LYS A 183 26.89 0.02 0.31
CA LYS A 183 27.99 0.75 0.95
C LYS A 183 29.17 1.00 -0.01
N LYS A 184 29.44 0.08 -0.93
CA LYS A 184 30.46 0.24 -1.98
C LYS A 184 30.01 1.25 -3.04
N GLU A 185 28.76 1.18 -3.48
CA GLU A 185 28.20 2.12 -4.44
C GLU A 185 28.03 3.51 -3.84
N ARG A 186 27.70 3.66 -2.54
CA ARG A 186 27.72 4.96 -1.84
C ARG A 186 29.05 5.70 -1.92
N ARG A 187 30.18 4.99 -2.06
CA ARG A 187 31.50 5.62 -2.24
C ARG A 187 31.67 6.27 -3.61
N ARG A 188 30.81 5.94 -4.58
CA ARG A 188 30.86 6.41 -5.98
C ARG A 188 29.61 7.16 -6.41
N ASN A 189 28.48 6.90 -5.75
CA ASN A 189 27.16 7.41 -6.05
C ASN A 189 26.41 7.70 -4.74
N ASN A 190 26.32 8.99 -4.39
CA ASN A 190 25.63 9.43 -3.17
C ASN A 190 24.10 9.21 -3.21
N ASN A 191 23.52 8.85 -4.37
CA ASN A 191 22.08 8.57 -4.50
C ASN A 191 21.68 7.17 -4.01
N VAL A 192 22.64 6.32 -3.60
CA VAL A 192 22.32 5.02 -3.03
C VAL A 192 21.77 5.22 -1.62
N THR A 193 20.48 4.96 -1.45
CA THR A 193 19.79 5.09 -0.16
C THR A 193 19.76 3.76 0.60
N GLU A 194 19.80 3.84 1.92
CA GLU A 194 19.40 2.71 2.78
C GLU A 194 17.90 2.45 2.57
N ASN A 195 17.50 1.17 2.62
CA ASN A 195 16.14 0.72 2.34
C ASN A 195 15.73 0.93 0.87
N SER A 196 16.69 0.79 -0.06
CA SER A 196 16.40 0.77 -1.49
C SER A 196 15.52 -0.45 -1.83
N PRO A 197 14.55 -0.32 -2.75
CA PRO A 197 13.77 -1.46 -3.25
C PRO A 197 14.60 -2.63 -3.78
N HIS A 198 15.82 -2.39 -4.27
CA HIS A 198 16.74 -3.46 -4.68
C HIS A 198 17.10 -4.41 -3.54
N GLN A 199 17.12 -3.94 -2.28
CA GLN A 199 17.38 -4.78 -1.11
C GLN A 199 16.23 -5.73 -0.79
N THR A 200 15.08 -5.59 -1.45
CA THR A 200 13.92 -6.48 -1.28
C THR A 200 13.80 -7.53 -2.39
N GLY A 201 14.60 -7.39 -3.46
CA GLY A 201 14.46 -8.19 -4.68
C GLY A 201 13.23 -7.84 -5.52
N ALA A 202 12.48 -6.77 -5.18
CA ALA A 202 11.34 -6.30 -5.97
C ALA A 202 11.74 -5.32 -7.10
N ALA A 203 12.97 -4.81 -7.10
CA ALA A 203 13.43 -3.83 -8.08
C ALA A 203 14.61 -4.31 -8.93
N ILE A 204 14.67 -3.78 -10.14
CA ILE A 204 15.63 -4.10 -11.19
C ILE A 204 16.03 -2.84 -11.95
N ASP A 205 17.24 -2.85 -12.52
CA ASP A 205 17.67 -1.83 -13.48
C ASP A 205 17.89 -2.47 -14.85
N LEU A 206 17.38 -1.81 -15.90
CA LEU A 206 17.47 -2.25 -17.29
C LEU A 206 18.28 -1.27 -18.13
N LYS A 207 19.26 -1.75 -18.89
CA LYS A 207 20.04 -0.92 -19.83
C LYS A 207 19.15 -0.35 -20.93
N LYS A 208 19.41 0.90 -21.34
CA LYS A 208 18.85 1.55 -22.53
C LYS A 208 19.60 1.16 -23.82
N GLY A 209 20.01 -0.09 -23.94
CA GLY A 209 20.76 -0.58 -25.10
C GLY A 209 21.17 -2.05 -25.00
N GLU A 210 21.81 -2.54 -26.05
CA GLU A 210 22.39 -3.88 -26.13
C GLU A 210 23.88 -3.84 -25.77
N ILE A 211 24.35 -4.90 -25.12
CA ILE A 211 25.73 -5.04 -24.66
C ILE A 211 26.50 -5.93 -25.63
N TYR A 212 27.67 -5.45 -26.05
CA TYR A 212 28.60 -6.14 -26.94
C TYR A 212 29.99 -6.10 -26.30
N GLY A 213 30.30 -7.13 -25.52
CA GLY A 213 31.49 -7.12 -24.66
C GLY A 213 31.43 -5.93 -23.69
N LYS A 214 32.48 -5.09 -23.68
CA LYS A 214 32.55 -3.89 -22.83
C LYS A 214 31.78 -2.68 -23.37
N TYR A 215 31.19 -2.77 -24.56
CA TYR A 215 30.53 -1.66 -25.24
C TYR A 215 29.01 -1.78 -25.13
N THR A 216 28.33 -0.63 -25.07
CA THR A 216 26.87 -0.57 -25.14
C THR A 216 26.45 0.13 -26.42
N ARG A 217 25.62 -0.53 -27.22
CA ARG A 217 24.92 0.09 -28.34
C ARG A 217 23.54 0.54 -27.86
N ARG A 218 23.33 1.86 -27.79
CA ARG A 218 22.04 2.42 -27.35
C ARG A 218 20.89 1.98 -28.24
N TYR A 219 19.73 1.81 -27.64
CA TYR A 219 18.49 1.65 -28.38
C TYR A 219 18.17 2.89 -29.22
N GLY A 220 17.56 2.67 -30.39
CA GLY A 220 17.08 3.74 -31.24
C GLY A 220 15.84 4.43 -30.66
N SER A 221 15.39 5.49 -31.34
CA SER A 221 14.23 6.27 -30.91
C SER A 221 12.94 5.44 -30.86
N LYS A 222 12.77 4.48 -31.76
CA LYS A 222 11.59 3.60 -31.82
C LYS A 222 11.52 2.64 -30.64
N GLU A 223 12.64 2.00 -30.32
CA GLU A 223 12.77 1.09 -29.17
C GLU A 223 12.59 1.85 -27.85
N MET A 224 13.22 3.02 -27.71
CA MET A 224 13.08 3.87 -26.53
C MET A 224 11.64 4.36 -26.35
N LYS A 225 10.99 4.82 -27.42
CA LYS A 225 9.57 5.22 -27.38
C LYS A 225 8.69 4.06 -26.94
N TRP A 226 8.91 2.86 -27.50
CA TRP A 226 8.12 1.69 -27.15
C TRP A 226 8.33 1.26 -25.69
N LEU A 227 9.57 1.26 -25.19
CA LEU A 227 9.85 0.94 -23.79
C LEU A 227 9.15 1.90 -22.84
N ARG A 228 9.19 3.21 -23.15
CA ARG A 228 8.47 4.22 -22.36
C ARG A 228 6.97 3.96 -22.35
N GLU A 229 6.38 3.72 -23.52
CA GLU A 229 4.95 3.42 -23.64
C GLU A 229 4.57 2.14 -22.89
N TYR A 230 5.41 1.11 -22.96
CA TYR A 230 5.25 -0.14 -22.23
C TYR A 230 5.26 0.11 -20.72
N PHE A 231 6.28 0.80 -20.19
CA PHE A 231 6.35 1.07 -18.75
C PHE A 231 5.21 1.96 -18.27
N LEU A 232 4.88 3.03 -19.01
CA LEU A 232 3.75 3.90 -18.69
C LEU A 232 2.41 3.13 -18.64
N LYS A 233 2.22 2.12 -19.51
CA LYS A 233 1.03 1.25 -19.49
C LYS A 233 0.94 0.48 -18.17
N TYR A 234 2.05 -0.13 -17.72
CA TYR A 234 2.08 -0.90 -16.48
C TYR A 234 2.06 -0.02 -15.22
N GLU A 235 2.65 1.18 -15.26
CA GLU A 235 2.54 2.17 -14.19
C GLU A 235 1.09 2.63 -14.00
N ARG A 236 0.37 2.96 -15.08
CA ARG A 236 -1.06 3.34 -15.02
C ARG A 236 -1.93 2.24 -14.44
N ALA A 237 -1.57 0.99 -14.67
CA ALA A 237 -2.28 -0.17 -14.11
C ALA A 237 -1.91 -0.45 -12.64
N GLY A 238 -0.98 0.31 -12.05
CA GLY A 238 -0.52 0.11 -10.68
C GLY A 238 0.18 -1.24 -10.48
N LEU A 239 0.94 -1.70 -11.48
CA LEU A 239 1.64 -2.99 -11.46
C LEU A 239 3.16 -2.83 -11.29
N ILE A 240 3.68 -1.68 -11.69
CA ILE A 240 5.08 -1.29 -11.51
C ILE A 240 5.16 0.18 -11.15
N GLN A 241 6.31 0.60 -10.63
CA GLN A 241 6.81 1.96 -10.79
C GLN A 241 8.08 1.87 -11.66
N ALA A 242 8.24 2.78 -12.59
CA ALA A 242 9.41 2.86 -13.44
C ALA A 242 9.96 4.30 -13.50
N THR A 243 11.28 4.42 -13.39
CA THR A 243 12.01 5.67 -13.51
C THR A 243 13.01 5.55 -14.64
N GLU A 244 12.93 6.44 -15.63
CA GLU A 244 13.95 6.60 -16.65
C GLU A 244 15.10 7.47 -16.10
N GLU A 245 16.20 6.83 -15.70
CA GLU A 245 17.36 7.54 -15.16
C GLU A 245 18.07 8.34 -16.27
N HIS A 246 18.38 9.61 -16.03
CA HIS A 246 19.05 10.45 -17.02
C HIS A 246 20.58 10.39 -16.91
N LEU A 247 21.11 10.26 -15.70
CA LEU A 247 22.56 10.18 -15.44
C LEU A 247 23.11 8.79 -15.72
N GLN A 248 22.37 7.75 -15.34
CA GLN A 248 22.67 6.37 -15.68
C GLN A 248 21.80 5.96 -16.86
N PRO A 249 22.33 5.32 -17.92
CA PRO A 249 21.54 4.97 -19.10
C PRO A 249 20.67 3.73 -18.84
N ASN A 250 19.87 3.76 -17.77
CA ASN A 250 19.05 2.66 -17.29
C ASN A 250 17.59 3.10 -17.05
N PHE A 251 16.68 2.13 -17.03
CA PHE A 251 15.39 2.25 -16.37
C PHE A 251 15.47 1.56 -15.02
N HIS A 252 15.16 2.27 -13.94
CA HIS A 252 14.89 1.68 -12.63
C HIS A 252 13.44 1.25 -12.57
N ILE A 253 13.15 0.03 -12.13
CA ILE A 253 11.78 -0.50 -12.09
C ILE A 253 11.56 -1.28 -10.80
N MET A 254 10.52 -0.92 -10.04
CA MET A 254 9.98 -1.72 -8.95
C MET A 254 8.72 -2.45 -9.41
N VAL A 255 8.64 -3.76 -9.19
CA VAL A 255 7.49 -4.60 -9.57
C VAL A 255 6.66 -4.94 -8.32
N PHE A 256 5.36 -4.68 -8.38
CA PHE A 256 4.42 -4.82 -7.26
C PHE A 256 3.83 -6.22 -7.13
N GLY A 257 3.30 -6.51 -5.94
CA GLY A 257 2.77 -7.82 -5.56
C GLY A 257 1.57 -8.29 -6.38
N ASN A 258 0.79 -7.34 -6.90
CA ASN A 258 -0.36 -7.58 -7.78
C ASN A 258 0.03 -7.74 -9.26
N TYR A 259 1.33 -7.90 -9.58
CA TYR A 259 1.77 -8.02 -10.96
C TYR A 259 1.01 -9.11 -11.71
N LYS A 260 0.49 -8.72 -12.87
CA LYS A 260 -0.11 -9.59 -13.87
C LYS A 260 0.26 -9.06 -15.25
N LYS A 261 0.37 -9.96 -16.22
CA LYS A 261 0.56 -9.55 -17.61
C LYS A 261 -0.64 -8.73 -18.07
N LEU A 262 -0.38 -7.64 -18.79
CA LEU A 262 -1.41 -6.88 -19.50
C LEU A 262 -1.41 -7.28 -20.97
N ASP A 263 -2.60 -7.50 -21.52
CA ASP A 263 -2.83 -7.81 -22.95
C ASP A 263 -2.49 -6.61 -23.85
#